data_AF-A0A434CKJ3-F1
#
_entry.id   AF-A0A434CKJ3-F1
#
_cell.length_a   1.000
_cell.length_b   1.000
_cell.length_c   1.000
_cell.angle_alpha   90.00
_cell.angle_beta   90.00
_cell.angle_gamma   90.00
#
_symmetry.space_group_name_H-M   'P 1'
#
loop_
_entity.id
_entity.type
_entity.pdbx_description
1 polymer ?
#
loop_
_entity_poly.entity_id
_entity_poly.type
_entity_poly.pdbx_seq_one_letter_code
_entity_poly.pdbx_strand_id
1 'polypeptide(L)' 'MMHGQALIDRLGDRLAGLRGRLTPNAEMDKITWFRAGGLAEVLFQPADEEDLAAFLKAV' A
#
# COMPACT_ATOMS: atom_id res chain seq x y z
N MET A 1 -4.62 17.50 1.44
CA MET A 1 -5.60 16.52 1.94
C MET A 1 -5.07 15.13 1.59
N MET A 2 -5.17 14.16 2.50
CA MET A 2 -4.60 12.81 2.32
C MET A 2 -5.47 12.02 1.33
N HIS A 3 -5.01 11.89 0.09
CA HIS A 3 -5.76 11.26 -0.99
C HIS A 3 -5.16 9.92 -1.37
N GLY A 4 -5.04 9.00 -0.40
CA GLY A 4 -4.55 7.64 -0.64
C GLY A 4 -5.23 6.95 -1.83
N GLN A 5 -6.55 7.13 -1.97
CA GLN A 5 -7.29 6.61 -3.11
C GLN A 5 -6.82 7.22 -4.44
N ALA A 6 -6.57 8.53 -4.49
CA ALA A 6 -6.07 9.17 -5.71
C ALA A 6 -4.66 8.68 -6.09
N LEU A 7 -3.83 8.29 -5.12
CA LEU A 7 -2.54 7.65 -5.40
C LEU A 7 -2.72 6.25 -6.01
N ILE A 8 -3.64 5.44 -5.46
CA ILE A 8 -3.99 4.13 -6.03
C ILE A 8 -4.49 4.29 -7.47
N ASP A 9 -5.42 5.23 -7.71
CA ASP A 9 -5.98 5.49 -9.03
C ASP A 9 -4.90 5.92 -10.04
N ARG A 10 -3.91 6.71 -9.60
CA ARG A 10 -2.77 7.13 -10.42
C ARG A 10 -1.82 5.97 -10.76
N LEU A 11 -1.69 4.99 -9.87
CA LEU A 11 -0.87 3.80 -10.13
C LEU A 11 -1.57 2.82 -11.07
N GLY A 12 -2.91 2.76 -11.02
CA GLY A 12 -3.77 2.17 -12.05
C GLY A 12 -3.32 0.79 -12.52
N ASP A 13 -3.16 0.65 -13.84
CA ASP A 13 -2.81 -0.62 -14.51
C ASP A 13 -1.46 -1.21 -14.07
N ARG A 14 -0.55 -0.41 -13.49
CA ARG A 14 0.73 -0.92 -12.98
C ARG A 14 0.53 -1.91 -11.84
N LEU A 15 -0.57 -1.78 -11.10
CA LEU A 15 -0.91 -2.65 -9.99
C LEU A 15 -1.83 -3.80 -10.40
N ALA A 16 -2.19 -3.90 -11.68
CA ALA A 16 -3.08 -4.94 -12.17
C ALA A 16 -2.43 -6.33 -12.00
N GLY A 17 -3.20 -7.27 -11.45
CA GLY A 17 -2.74 -8.65 -11.21
C GLY A 17 -2.04 -8.86 -9.86
N LEU A 18 -1.82 -7.81 -9.06
CA LEU A 18 -1.40 -7.98 -7.68
C LEU A 18 -2.52 -8.62 -6.86
N ARG A 19 -2.14 -9.55 -5.99
CA ARG A 19 -3.05 -10.31 -5.12
C ARG A 19 -3.15 -9.71 -3.73
N GLY A 20 -2.12 -8.99 -3.32
CA GLY A 20 -2.04 -8.31 -2.04
C GLY A 20 -3.04 -7.18 -1.90
N ARG A 21 -3.19 -6.69 -0.66
CA ARG A 21 -4.14 -5.64 -0.32
C ARG A 21 -3.48 -4.27 -0.36
N LEU A 22 -4.13 -3.31 -1.01
CA LEU A 22 -3.82 -1.89 -0.91
C LEU A 22 -4.81 -1.23 0.04
N THR A 23 -4.30 -0.63 1.12
CA THR A 23 -5.11 0.10 2.09
C THR A 23 -4.77 1.59 1.98
N PRO A 24 -5.67 2.43 1.45
CA PRO A 24 -5.45 3.87 1.41
C PRO A 24 -5.54 4.47 2.82
N ASN A 25 -4.76 5.52 3.08
CA ASN A 25 -4.78 6.26 4.35
C ASN A 25 -4.63 5.34 5.59
N ALA A 26 -3.67 4.42 5.56
CA ALA A 26 -3.48 3.43 6.61
C ALA A 26 -2.90 4.08 7.88
N GLU A 27 -3.46 3.77 9.05
CA GLU A 27 -3.02 4.25 10.36
C GLU A 27 -1.79 3.48 10.84
N MET A 28 -0.60 4.09 10.78
CA MET A 28 0.67 3.42 11.11
C MET A 28 0.86 3.18 12.60
N ASP A 29 0.31 4.04 13.45
CA ASP A 29 0.29 3.88 14.92
C ASP A 29 -0.38 2.58 15.37
N LYS A 30 -1.32 2.02 14.59
CA LYS A 30 -1.98 0.74 14.88
C LYS A 30 -1.11 -0.48 14.57
N ILE A 31 -0.05 -0.32 13.77
CA ILE A 31 0.74 -1.45 13.23
C ILE A 31 2.18 -1.42 13.76
N THR A 32 2.71 -0.25 14.10
CA THR A 32 4.08 -0.11 14.60
C THR A 32 4.18 -0.42 16.10
N TRP A 33 5.30 -1.01 16.52
CA TRP A 33 5.54 -1.38 17.91
C TRP A 33 5.46 -0.19 18.89
N PHE A 34 6.07 0.94 18.50
CA PHE A 34 6.06 2.16 19.31
C PHE A 34 4.77 2.98 19.19
N ARG A 35 3.79 2.50 18.41
CA ARG A 35 2.56 3.24 18.08
C ARG A 35 2.85 4.63 17.53
N ALA A 36 3.85 4.70 16.66
CA ALA A 36 4.31 5.92 16.04
C ALA A 36 3.95 5.93 14.55
N GLY A 37 3.73 7.13 14.01
CA GLY A 37 3.41 7.35 12.59
C GLY A 37 1.94 7.68 12.36
N GLY A 38 1.70 8.67 11.50
CA GLY A 38 0.35 9.09 11.08
C GLY A 38 -0.22 8.23 9.96
N LEU A 39 -1.08 8.84 9.14
CA LEU A 39 -1.67 8.17 7.98
C LEU A 39 -0.64 8.02 6.85
N ALA A 40 -0.35 6.78 6.46
CA ALA A 40 0.36 6.50 5.21
C ALA A 40 -0.63 6.61 4.05
N GLU A 41 -0.24 7.27 2.95
CA GLU A 41 -1.15 7.44 1.80
C GLU A 41 -1.63 6.10 1.26
N VAL A 42 -0.76 5.10 1.16
CA VAL A 42 -1.11 3.72 0.79
C VAL A 42 -0.21 2.74 1.54
N LEU A 43 -0.81 1.70 2.12
CA LEU A 43 -0.12 0.53 2.65
C LEU A 43 -0.39 -0.67 1.74
N PHE A 44 0.67 -1.29 1.22
CA PHE A 44 0.58 -2.56 0.51
C PHE A 44 0.92 -3.73 1.45
N GLN A 45 0.04 -4.72 1.51
CA GLN A 45 0.25 -5.97 2.23
C GLN A 45 0.25 -7.12 1.22
N PRO A 46 1.44 -7.64 0.84
CA PRO A 46 1.55 -8.68 -0.17
C PRO A 46 0.92 -10.00 0.32
N ALA A 47 0.41 -10.79 -0.62
CA ALA A 47 -0.07 -12.14 -0.33
C ALA A 47 1.09 -13.11 0.01
N ASP A 48 2.23 -12.95 -0.66
CA ASP A 48 3.47 -13.72 -0.50
C ASP A 48 4.66 -12.99 -1.14
N GLU A 49 5.83 -13.64 -1.21
CA GLU A 49 7.06 -13.07 -1.75
C GLU A 49 6.97 -12.74 -3.25
N GLU A 50 6.31 -13.58 -4.05
CA GLU A 50 6.17 -13.34 -5.49
C GLU A 50 5.32 -12.11 -5.76
N ASP A 51 4.25 -11.92 -4.98
CA ASP A 51 3.38 -10.75 -5.03
C ASP A 51 4.12 -9.47 -4.60
N LEU A 52 4.96 -9.55 -3.56
CA LEU A 52 5.84 -8.45 -3.16
C LEU A 52 6.83 -8.08 -4.26
N ALA A 53 7.49 -9.07 -4.86
CA ALA A 53 8.44 -8.84 -5.94
C ALA A 53 7.77 -8.24 -7.18
N ALA A 54 6.56 -8.67 -7.50
CA ALA A 54 5.76 -8.08 -8.57
C ALA A 54 5.44 -6.61 -8.29
N PHE A 55 4.98 -6.28 -7.08
CA PHE A 55 4.71 -4.89 -6.68
C PHE A 55 5.95 -4.01 -6.78
N LEU A 56 7.10 -4.45 -6.25
CA LEU A 56 8.35 -3.66 -6.27
C LEU A 56 8.90 -3.41 -7.67
N LYS A 57 8.66 -4.31 -8.63
CA LYS A 57 9.01 -4.09 -10.05
C LYS A 57 8.05 -3.12 -10.73
N ALA A 58 6.81 -3.06 -10.26
CA ALA A 58 5.75 -2.30 -10.88
C ALA A 58 5.73 -0.83 -10.47
N VAL A 59 6.34 -0.43 -9.34
CA VAL A 59 6.31 0.95 -8.80
C VAL A 59 7.55 1.78 -9.11
#